data_AF-A0A955PX91-F1
#
_entry.id   AF-A0A955PX91-F1
#
_cell.length_a   1.000
_cell.length_b   1.000
_cell.length_c   1.000
_cell.angle_alpha   90.00
_cell.angle_beta   90.00
_cell.angle_gamma   90.00
#
_symmetry.space_group_name_H-M   'P 1'
#
loop_
_entity.id
_entity.type
_entity.pdbx_description
1 polymer ?
#
loop_
_entity_poly.entity_id
_entity_poly.type
_entity_poly.pdbx_seq_one_letter_code
_entity_poly.pdbx_strand_id
1 'polypeptide(L)' 'MMVNADQLQIKTYENSSEHAVRQQMGDLLFHNPIPPDQLLSNLGLFLESKHLSRLLFMDFLYRQIIAVQGVV' A
#
# COMPACT_ATOMS: atom_id res chain seq x y z
N MET A 1 22.06 4.67 -3.81
CA MET A 1 21.82 6.13 -3.85
C MET A 1 20.33 6.33 -3.64
N MET A 2 19.91 6.78 -2.45
CA MET A 2 18.48 6.98 -2.15
C MET A 2 18.13 8.42 -2.55
N VAL A 3 17.28 8.56 -3.58
CA VAL A 3 16.78 9.87 -4.03
C VAL A 3 15.75 10.36 -3.01
N ASN A 4 15.98 11.55 -2.46
CA ASN A 4 15.12 12.16 -1.46
C ASN A 4 13.92 12.83 -2.16
N ALA A 5 12.70 12.58 -1.71
CA ALA A 5 11.46 13.03 -2.37
C ALA A 5 11.39 14.56 -2.53
N ASP A 6 12.06 15.31 -1.64
CA ASP A 6 12.19 16.77 -1.71
C ASP A 6 12.88 17.27 -2.99
N GLN A 7 13.76 16.46 -3.60
CA GLN A 7 14.46 16.85 -4.83
C GLN A 7 13.55 16.79 -6.08
N LEU A 8 12.39 16.14 -6.00
CA LEU A 8 11.49 15.93 -7.13
C LEU A 8 10.30 16.91 -7.17
N GLN A 9 10.22 17.86 -6.22
CA GLN A 9 9.10 18.82 -6.09
C GLN A 9 7.70 18.17 -6.14
N ILE A 10 7.58 16.91 -5.72
CA ILE A 10 6.29 16.22 -5.69
C ILE A 10 5.54 16.74 -4.47
N LYS A 11 4.49 17.55 -4.70
CA LYS A 11 3.59 17.98 -3.62
C LYS A 11 2.82 16.78 -3.08
N THR A 12 3.27 16.25 -1.95
CA THR A 12 2.49 15.34 -1.13
C THR A 12 1.69 16.17 -0.12
N TYR A 13 0.40 15.89 0.01
CA TYR A 13 -0.47 16.51 1.02
C TYR A 13 -0.46 15.76 2.35
N GLU A 14 0.59 14.96 2.57
CA GLU A 14 0.72 14.11 3.74
C GLU A 14 1.10 14.96 4.95
N ASN A 15 0.36 14.80 6.04
CA ASN A 15 0.75 15.42 7.31
C ASN A 15 1.95 14.65 7.89
N SER A 16 2.80 15.35 8.65
CA SER A 16 3.95 14.79 9.37
C SER A 16 3.62 13.52 10.17
N SER A 17 2.42 13.44 10.75
CA SER A 17 1.94 12.24 11.46
C SER A 17 1.68 11.05 10.54
N GLU A 18 1.13 11.26 9.35
CA GLU A 18 0.88 10.18 8.37
C GLU A 18 2.18 9.59 7.85
N HIS A 19 3.18 10.45 7.62
CA HIS A 19 4.52 10.02 7.23
C HIS A 19 5.17 9.13 8.30
N ALA A 20 5.03 9.49 9.57
CA ALA A 20 5.55 8.70 10.68
C ALA A 20 4.86 7.33 10.78
N VAL A 21 3.53 7.28 10.64
CA VAL A 21 2.76 6.02 10.66
C VAL A 21 3.17 5.11 9.51
N ARG A 22 3.36 5.65 8.30
CA ARG A 22 3.80 4.86 7.15
C ARG A 22 5.18 4.26 7.35
N GLN A 23 6.11 5.04 7.90
CA GLN A 23 7.44 4.56 8.24
C GLN A 23 7.37 3.42 9.26
N GLN A 24 6.58 3.59 10.33
CA GLN A 24 6.36 2.56 11.35
C GLN A 24 5.72 1.29 10.77
N MET A 25 4.78 1.42 9.84
CA MET A 25 4.16 0.28 9.16
C MET A 25 5.17 -0.52 8.35
N GLY A 26 6.08 0.18 7.64
CA GLY A 26 7.19 -0.44 6.93
C GLY A 26 8.13 -1.19 7.89
N ASP A 27 8.48 -0.58 9.01
CA ASP A 27 9.35 -1.21 10.02
C ASP A 27 8.71 -2.49 10.59
N LEU A 28 7.39 -2.46 10.88
CA LEU A 28 6.63 -3.63 11.30
C LEU A 28 6.64 -4.72 10.23
N LEU A 29 6.46 -4.37 8.95
CA LEU A 29 6.49 -5.35 7.86
C LEU A 29 7.85 -6.06 7.75
N PHE A 30 8.96 -5.35 7.96
CA PHE A 30 10.30 -5.97 7.83
C PHE A 30 10.81 -6.64 9.10
N HIS A 31 10.33 -6.25 10.28
CA HIS A 31 10.81 -6.75 11.58
C HIS A 31 9.72 -7.46 12.40
N ASN A 32 8.70 -8.01 11.74
CA ASN A 32 7.65 -8.77 12.43
C ASN A 32 8.14 -10.17 12.86
N PRO A 33 7.49 -10.77 13.88
CA PRO A 33 7.78 -12.13 14.33
C PRO A 33 7.06 -13.23 13.52
N ILE A 34 6.34 -12.90 12.44
CA ILE A 34 5.55 -13.87 11.67
C ILE A 34 6.52 -14.77 10.90
N PRO A 35 6.32 -16.09 10.91
CA PRO A 35 7.11 -17.01 10.10
C PRO A 35 7.09 -16.62 8.61
N PRO A 36 8.22 -16.68 7.88
CA PRO A 36 8.30 -16.23 6.48
C PRO A 36 7.29 -16.91 5.54
N ASP A 37 6.99 -18.19 5.80
CA ASP A 37 6.00 -18.98 5.07
C ASP A 37 4.55 -18.50 5.30
N GLN A 38 4.30 -17.77 6.39
CA GLN A 38 2.99 -17.22 6.74
C GLN A 38 2.87 -15.73 6.43
N LEU A 39 3.97 -15.05 6.09
CA LEU A 39 3.96 -13.60 5.88
C LEU A 39 3.00 -13.19 4.76
N LEU A 40 3.02 -13.90 3.64
CA LEU A 40 2.15 -13.59 2.48
C LEU A 40 0.66 -13.71 2.83
N SER A 41 0.29 -14.71 3.61
CA SER A 41 -1.08 -14.91 4.10
C SER A 41 -1.54 -13.81 5.06
N ASN A 42 -0.59 -13.11 5.68
CA ASN A 42 -0.84 -12.06 6.67
C ASN A 42 -0.48 -10.65 6.17
N LEU A 43 -0.22 -10.46 4.88
CA LEU A 43 0.12 -9.15 4.31
C LEU A 43 -0.94 -8.07 4.62
N GLY A 44 -2.20 -8.49 4.80
CA GLY A 44 -3.29 -7.60 5.18
C GLY A 44 -3.07 -6.84 6.50
N LEU A 45 -2.24 -7.36 7.42
CA LEU A 45 -1.91 -6.69 8.67
C LEU A 45 -1.12 -5.38 8.47
N PHE A 46 -0.44 -5.25 7.34
CA PHE A 46 0.42 -4.11 7.02
C PHE A 46 -0.23 -3.15 6.01
N LEU A 47 -1.56 -3.25 5.82
CA LEU A 47 -2.33 -2.38 4.95
C LEU A 47 -2.96 -1.22 5.72
N GLU A 48 -2.69 0.01 5.29
CA GLU A 48 -3.40 1.20 5.76
C GLU A 48 -4.75 1.38 5.04
N SER A 49 -5.66 2.13 5.68
CA SER A 49 -7.01 2.40 5.14
C SER A 49 -6.99 2.97 3.73
N LYS A 50 -6.08 3.91 3.42
CA LYS A 50 -5.93 4.50 2.08
C LYS A 50 -5.57 3.46 1.02
N HIS A 51 -4.71 2.50 1.36
CA HIS A 51 -4.31 1.41 0.46
C HIS A 51 -5.43 0.39 0.31
N LEU A 52 -6.11 0.03 1.40
CA LEU A 52 -7.28 -0.84 1.36
C LEU A 52 -8.40 -0.24 0.50
N SER A 53 -8.71 1.06 0.67
CA SER A 53 -9.70 1.75 -0.18
C SER A 53 -9.33 1.69 -1.66
N ARG A 54 -8.03 1.81 -2.01
CA ARG A 54 -7.58 1.65 -3.39
C ARG A 54 -7.77 0.24 -3.92
N LEU A 55 -7.47 -0.78 -3.12
CA LEU A 55 -7.73 -2.19 -3.45
C LEU A 55 -9.22 -2.45 -3.71
N LEU A 56 -10.07 -1.99 -2.80
CA LEU A 56 -11.53 -2.12 -2.94
C LEU A 56 -12.07 -1.36 -4.16
N PHE A 57 -11.49 -0.21 -4.48
CA PHE A 57 -11.86 0.53 -5.69
C PHE A 57 -11.46 -0.23 -6.96
N MET A 58 -10.28 -0.86 -6.98
CA MET A 58 -9.87 -1.72 -8.10
C MET A 58 -10.78 -2.94 -8.23
N ASP A 59 -11.12 -3.61 -7.12
CA ASP A 59 -12.10 -4.71 -7.10
C ASP A 59 -13.46 -4.25 -7.67
N PHE A 60 -13.96 -3.09 -7.25
CA PHE A 60 -15.18 -2.51 -7.78
C PHE A 60 -15.10 -2.31 -9.29
N LEU A 61 -14.06 -1.64 -9.80
CA LEU A 61 -13.89 -1.42 -11.24
C LEU A 61 -13.79 -2.74 -12.02
N TYR A 62 -13.03 -3.70 -11.49
CA TYR A 62 -12.85 -5.00 -12.12
C TYR A 62 -14.18 -5.75 -12.26
N ARG A 63 -15.03 -5.72 -11.22
CA ARG A 63 -16.37 -6.34 -11.27
C ARG A 63 -17.24 -5.79 -12.39
N GLN A 64 -17.11 -4.50 -12.72
CA GLN A 64 -17.91 -3.86 -13.77
C GLN A 64 -17.53 -4.30 -15.19
N ILE A 65 -16.31 -4.82 -15.39
CA ILE A 65 -15.79 -5.18 -16.71
C ILE A 65 -15.68 -6.69 -16.93
N ILE A 66 -16.18 -7.54 -16.01
CA ILE A 66 -16.11 -9.01 -16.12
C ILE A 66 -16.69 -9.52 -17.44
N ALA A 67 -17.75 -8.89 -17.94
CA ALA A 67 -18.42 -9.30 -19.19
C ALA A 67 -17.84 -8.64 -20.45
N VAL A 68 -16.82 -7.78 -20.31
CA VAL A 68 -16.23 -7.02 -21.42
C VAL A 68 -15.00 -7.76 -21.93
N GLN A 69 -14.99 -8.06 -23.22
CA GLN A 69 -13.82 -8.66 -23.90
C GLN A 69 -12.72 -7.60 -24.03
N GLY A 70 -11.49 -7.93 -23.64
CA GLY A 70 -10.35 -7.01 -23.70
C GLY A 70 -9.22 -7.39 -22.73
N VAL A 71 -8.22 -6.51 -22.61
CA VAL A 71 -7.12 -6.61 -21.64
C VAL A 71 -7.19 -5.43 -20.66
N VAL A 72 -6.74 -5.64 -19.41
CA VAL A 72 -6.60 -4.62 -18.36
C VAL A 72 -5.15 -4.17 -18.28
#